data_AF-A0A7W0JGE9-F1
#
_entry.id   AF-A0A7W0JGE9-F1
#
_cell.length_a   1.000
_cell.length_b   1.000
_cell.length_c   1.000
_cell.angle_alpha   90.00
_cell.angle_beta   90.00
_cell.angle_gamma   90.00
#
_symmetry.space_group_name_H-M   'P 1'
#
loop_
_entity.id
_entity.type
_entity.pdbx_description
1 polymer ?
#
loop_
_entity_poly.entity_id
_entity_poly.type
_entity_poly.pdbx_seq_one_letter_code
_entity_poly.pdbx_strand_id
1 'polypeptide(L)'
;MSALFLVLIMSTGVFAQSQRIGTFQFEKKQGTHKARVVFRTKLLARAGQRVIGVERGQTMVDGRPAIGTDGNIPRVEIVSMRFYLDGKEIKIPARLYADCFDPNFGKEHVTLKFGPAFRSVIVLMSGSDGAGGYEVTWTLVKSGQHRRSIDQP
;
A
#
# COMPACT_ATOMS: atom_id res chain seq x y z
N MET A 1 -39.93 17.95 -31.44
CA MET A 1 -38.62 17.26 -31.50
C MET A 1 -38.20 16.98 -30.07
N SER A 2 -38.37 15.75 -29.60
CA SER A 2 -38.03 15.35 -28.23
C SER A 2 -36.58 14.85 -28.21
N ALA A 3 -35.73 15.49 -27.41
CA ALA A 3 -34.37 15.04 -27.18
C ALA A 3 -34.36 13.99 -26.06
N LEU A 4 -33.98 12.77 -26.42
CA LEU A 4 -33.74 11.67 -25.49
C LEU A 4 -32.36 11.90 -24.83
N PHE A 5 -32.35 12.24 -23.53
CA PHE A 5 -31.11 12.28 -22.76
C PHE A 5 -30.70 10.86 -22.39
N LEU A 6 -29.69 10.34 -23.08
CA LEU A 6 -28.99 9.11 -22.68
C LEU A 6 -28.10 9.46 -21.48
N VAL A 7 -28.55 9.15 -20.26
CA VAL A 7 -27.70 9.23 -19.07
C VAL A 7 -26.74 8.05 -19.10
N LEU A 8 -25.51 8.30 -19.56
CA LEU A 8 -24.42 7.35 -19.47
C LEU A 8 -23.94 7.32 -18.01
N ILE A 9 -24.43 6.36 -17.22
CA ILE A 9 -23.89 6.09 -15.89
C ILE A 9 -22.51 5.44 -16.09
N MET A 10 -21.49 6.28 -16.24
CA MET A 10 -20.10 5.83 -16.23
C MET A 10 -19.78 5.38 -14.81
N SER A 11 -19.75 4.06 -14.60
CA SER A 11 -19.34 3.43 -13.35
C SER A 11 -17.92 3.88 -12.99
N THR A 12 -17.79 4.80 -12.04
CA THR A 12 -16.52 5.33 -11.53
C THR A 12 -15.62 4.25 -10.92
N GLY A 13 -16.15 3.08 -10.62
CA GLY A 13 -15.42 1.97 -10.00
C GLY A 13 -14.31 1.35 -10.86
N VAL A 14 -14.48 1.28 -12.18
CA VAL A 14 -13.51 0.56 -13.05
C VAL A 14 -12.23 1.38 -13.29
N PHE A 15 -12.32 2.71 -13.31
CA PHE A 15 -11.16 3.60 -13.52
C PHE A 15 -10.26 3.74 -12.29
N ALA A 16 -10.80 3.65 -11.08
CA ALA A 16 -10.00 3.69 -9.85
C ALA A 16 -9.19 2.40 -9.62
N GLN A 17 -9.67 1.27 -10.15
CA GLN A 17 -9.07 -0.05 -9.92
C GLN A 17 -7.80 -0.31 -10.75
N SER A 18 -7.68 0.27 -11.95
CA SER A 18 -6.48 0.15 -12.79
C SER A 18 -5.26 0.88 -12.21
N GLN A 19 -5.47 1.86 -11.33
CA GLN A 19 -4.40 2.68 -10.74
C GLN A 19 -3.65 2.01 -9.58
N ARG A 20 -4.02 0.81 -9.14
CA ARG A 20 -3.42 0.16 -7.96
C ARG A 20 -2.42 -0.96 -8.27
N ILE A 21 -2.30 -1.36 -9.54
CA ILE A 21 -1.37 -2.42 -9.98
C ILE A 21 -0.19 -1.78 -10.71
N GLY A 22 1.04 -2.17 -10.35
CA GLY A 22 2.23 -1.76 -11.08
C GLY A 22 3.40 -1.41 -10.18
N THR A 23 4.21 -0.43 -10.61
CA THR A 23 5.36 0.07 -9.85
C THR A 23 5.13 1.53 -9.50
N PHE A 24 5.21 1.86 -8.22
CA PHE A 24 4.96 3.19 -7.69
C PHE A 24 6.23 3.70 -7.02
N GLN A 25 6.65 4.91 -7.37
CA GLN A 25 7.87 5.51 -6.84
C GLN A 25 7.55 6.84 -6.16
N PHE A 26 8.04 6.96 -4.94
CA PHE A 26 7.94 8.17 -4.13
C PHE A 26 9.33 8.66 -3.78
N GLU A 27 9.54 9.96 -3.87
CA GLU A 27 10.84 10.58 -3.65
C GLU A 27 10.70 11.84 -2.80
N LYS A 28 11.63 12.03 -1.85
CA LYS A 28 11.77 13.27 -1.09
C LYS A 28 13.22 13.70 -1.09
N LYS A 29 13.43 14.99 -1.37
CA LYS A 29 14.72 15.67 -1.20
C LYS A 29 14.65 16.68 -0.06
N GLN A 30 15.75 16.81 0.67
CA GLN A 30 15.97 17.84 1.69
C GLN A 30 17.48 18.09 1.82
N GLY A 31 17.92 19.28 1.40
CA GLY A 31 19.35 19.57 1.26
C GLY A 31 20.02 18.61 0.28
N THR A 32 21.14 18.03 0.69
CA THR A 32 21.88 17.00 -0.07
C THR A 32 21.28 15.61 0.05
N HIS A 33 20.29 15.41 0.94
CA HIS A 33 19.72 14.10 1.19
C HIS A 33 18.56 13.77 0.27
N LYS A 34 18.51 12.50 -0.15
CA LYS A 34 17.51 11.97 -1.08
C LYS A 34 16.98 10.63 -0.57
N ALA A 35 15.69 10.58 -0.28
CA ALA A 35 14.96 9.36 0.02
C ALA A 35 14.13 8.94 -1.19
N ARG A 36 14.14 7.65 -1.53
CA ARG A 36 13.28 7.07 -2.56
C ARG A 36 12.73 5.73 -2.10
N VAL A 37 11.42 5.56 -2.24
CA VAL A 37 10.73 4.32 -1.91
C VAL A 37 10.00 3.84 -3.17
N VAL A 38 10.18 2.57 -3.51
CA VAL A 38 9.56 1.95 -4.68
C VAL A 38 8.72 0.77 -4.23
N PHE A 39 7.42 0.85 -4.48
CA PHE A 39 6.49 -0.25 -4.25
C PHE A 39 6.21 -0.96 -5.57
N ARG A 40 6.03 -2.27 -5.51
CA ARG A 40 5.43 -3.05 -6.61
C ARG A 40 4.23 -3.80 -6.08
N THR A 41 3.16 -3.78 -6.85
CA THR A 41 1.92 -4.49 -6.56
C THR A 41 1.54 -5.40 -7.71
N LYS A 42 0.70 -6.38 -7.39
CA LYS A 42 0.00 -7.22 -8.37
C LYS A 42 -1.39 -7.58 -7.84
N LEU A 43 -2.21 -8.14 -8.71
CA LEU A 43 -3.43 -8.82 -8.28
C LEU A 43 -3.08 -9.94 -7.30
N LEU A 44 -3.83 -10.02 -6.21
CA LEU A 44 -3.81 -11.19 -5.35
C LEU A 44 -4.23 -12.39 -6.19
N ALA A 45 -3.42 -13.44 -6.12
CA ALA A 45 -3.71 -14.69 -6.79
C ALA A 45 -5.10 -15.22 -6.39
N ARG A 46 -5.86 -15.78 -7.33
CA ARG A 46 -7.23 -16.28 -7.10
C ARG A 46 -7.26 -17.30 -5.95
N ALA A 47 -8.42 -17.50 -5.33
CA ALA A 47 -8.65 -18.36 -4.15
C ALA A 47 -8.28 -19.87 -4.27
N GLY A 48 -7.57 -20.30 -5.31
CA GLY A 48 -6.92 -21.62 -5.41
C GLY A 48 -5.38 -21.58 -5.41
N GLN A 49 -4.78 -20.40 -5.48
CA GLN A 49 -3.32 -20.18 -5.46
C GLN A 49 -2.84 -19.59 -4.13
N ARG A 50 -3.75 -19.02 -3.34
CA ARG A 50 -3.53 -18.52 -1.97
C ARG A 50 -4.59 -19.13 -1.08
N VAL A 51 -4.23 -19.40 0.18
CA VAL A 51 -5.21 -19.85 1.18
C VAL A 51 -5.89 -18.60 1.73
N ILE A 52 -7.19 -18.48 1.48
CA ILE A 52 -7.98 -17.34 1.93
C ILE A 52 -9.07 -17.88 2.86
N GLY A 53 -9.14 -17.33 4.06
CA GLY A 53 -10.11 -17.73 5.07
C GLY A 53 -10.62 -16.53 5.86
N VAL A 54 -11.55 -16.78 6.77
CA VAL A 54 -12.03 -15.78 7.72
C VAL A 54 -11.98 -16.39 9.11
N GLU A 55 -11.29 -15.75 10.04
CA GLU A 55 -11.17 -16.17 11.43
C GLU A 55 -11.72 -15.06 12.33
N ARG A 56 -12.80 -15.37 13.09
CA ARG A 56 -13.45 -14.40 14.00
C ARG A 56 -13.81 -13.06 13.30
N GLY A 57 -14.21 -13.11 12.03
CA GLY A 57 -14.55 -11.94 11.22
C GLY A 57 -13.37 -11.27 10.52
N GLN A 58 -12.12 -11.65 10.82
CA GLN A 58 -10.93 -11.13 10.17
C GLN A 58 -10.57 -11.96 8.94
N THR A 59 -10.40 -11.34 7.77
CA THR A 59 -9.86 -12.02 6.59
C THR A 59 -8.42 -12.45 6.84
N MET A 60 -8.11 -13.68 6.46
CA MET A 60 -6.80 -14.31 6.56
C MET A 60 -6.28 -14.65 5.16
N VAL A 61 -5.03 -14.33 4.89
CA VAL A 61 -4.32 -14.72 3.67
C VAL A 61 -3.05 -15.47 4.05
N ASP A 62 -2.94 -16.73 3.61
CA ASP A 62 -1.90 -17.69 4.00
C ASP A 62 -1.69 -17.79 5.53
N GLY A 63 -2.80 -17.84 6.27
CA GLY A 63 -2.78 -17.96 7.73
C GLY A 63 -2.33 -16.70 8.47
N ARG A 64 -2.34 -15.53 7.82
CA ARG A 64 -2.03 -14.24 8.45
C ARG A 64 -3.19 -13.25 8.31
N PRO A 65 -3.44 -12.40 9.31
CA PRO A 65 -4.43 -11.34 9.20
C PRO A 65 -4.13 -10.42 8.02
N ALA A 66 -5.14 -10.20 7.18
CA ALA A 66 -5.07 -9.26 6.06
C ALA A 66 -5.48 -7.85 6.53
N ILE A 67 -4.53 -6.92 6.49
CA ILE A 67 -4.76 -5.52 6.88
C ILE A 67 -5.45 -4.78 5.74
N GLY A 68 -6.43 -3.95 6.11
CA GLY A 68 -7.23 -3.17 5.16
C GLY A 68 -8.38 -3.93 4.52
N THR A 69 -8.82 -5.01 5.18
CA THR A 69 -9.97 -5.80 4.76
C THR A 69 -11.01 -5.83 5.87
N ASP A 70 -12.28 -5.77 5.49
CA ASP A 70 -13.42 -5.96 6.39
C ASP A 70 -14.28 -7.13 5.89
N GLY A 71 -13.78 -8.35 6.13
CA GLY A 71 -14.40 -9.61 5.66
C GLY A 71 -14.32 -9.86 4.15
N ASN A 72 -13.92 -8.86 3.36
CA ASN A 72 -13.74 -9.02 1.91
C ASN A 72 -12.43 -9.74 1.59
N ILE A 73 -12.43 -10.40 0.41
CA ILE A 73 -11.21 -10.94 -0.19
C ILE A 73 -10.42 -9.77 -0.80
N PRO A 74 -9.18 -9.52 -0.36
CA PRO A 74 -8.37 -8.43 -0.90
C PRO A 74 -8.04 -8.65 -2.38
N ARG A 75 -7.89 -7.57 -3.15
CA ARG A 75 -7.69 -7.66 -4.60
C ARG A 75 -6.25 -7.45 -5.02
N VAL A 76 -5.50 -6.62 -4.30
CA VAL A 76 -4.13 -6.22 -4.65
C VAL A 76 -3.20 -6.44 -3.47
N GLU A 77 -2.02 -7.00 -3.74
CA GLU A 77 -0.97 -7.21 -2.73
C GLU A 77 0.31 -6.42 -3.06
N ILE A 78 1.03 -5.98 -2.03
CA ILE A 78 2.37 -5.42 -2.16
C ILE A 78 3.38 -6.56 -2.21
N VAL A 79 4.03 -6.75 -3.37
CA VAL A 79 5.02 -7.85 -3.57
C VAL A 79 6.46 -7.41 -3.36
N SER A 80 6.72 -6.11 -3.34
CA SER A 80 8.05 -5.57 -3.09
C SER A 80 7.96 -4.15 -2.58
N MET A 81 8.82 -3.84 -1.61
CA MET A 81 9.08 -2.48 -1.14
C MET A 81 10.61 -2.29 -1.10
N ARG A 82 11.13 -1.39 -1.93
CA ARG A 82 12.56 -1.05 -1.98
C ARG A 82 12.77 0.35 -1.43
N PHE A 83 13.78 0.52 -0.61
CA PHE A 83 14.12 1.80 -0.02
C PHE A 83 15.56 2.18 -0.33
N TYR A 84 15.72 3.42 -0.76
CA TYR A 84 17.01 4.03 -1.02
C TYR A 84 17.14 5.31 -0.20
N LEU A 85 18.30 5.45 0.43
CA LEU A 85 18.70 6.66 1.12
C LEU A 85 20.08 7.06 0.60
N ASP A 86 20.15 8.26 0.02
CA ASP A 86 21.37 8.82 -0.57
C ASP A 86 22.04 7.87 -1.57
N GLY A 87 21.21 7.25 -2.42
CA GLY A 87 21.65 6.32 -3.46
C GLY A 87 21.91 4.88 -3.00
N LYS A 88 22.02 4.63 -1.68
CA LYS A 88 22.22 3.28 -1.13
C LYS A 88 20.88 2.57 -0.91
N GLU A 89 20.74 1.36 -1.42
CA GLU A 89 19.59 0.49 -1.12
C GLU A 89 19.71 -0.11 0.28
N ILE A 90 18.59 -0.11 1.01
CA ILE A 90 18.44 -0.69 2.34
C ILE A 90 17.26 -1.67 2.27
N LYS A 91 17.51 -2.94 2.62
CA LYS A 91 16.53 -4.02 2.48
C LYS A 91 15.40 -3.91 3.50
N ILE A 92 14.16 -4.00 3.02
CA ILE A 92 12.97 -4.05 3.87
C ILE A 92 12.44 -5.48 3.96
N PRO A 93 12.34 -6.06 5.17
CA PRO A 93 11.72 -7.37 5.36
C PRO A 93 10.26 -7.40 4.91
N ALA A 94 9.86 -8.43 4.16
CA ALA A 94 8.50 -8.59 3.64
C ALA A 94 7.40 -8.56 4.73
N ARG A 95 7.72 -9.04 5.94
CA ARG A 95 6.81 -8.97 7.11
C ARG A 95 6.33 -7.57 7.47
N LEU A 96 6.97 -6.51 6.94
CA LEU A 96 6.56 -5.14 7.16
C LEU A 96 5.57 -4.63 6.12
N TYR A 97 5.26 -5.34 5.05
CA TYR A 97 4.33 -4.82 4.02
C TYR A 97 3.44 -5.89 3.36
N ALA A 98 3.79 -7.17 3.44
CA ALA A 98 3.13 -8.22 2.64
C ALA A 98 1.71 -8.57 3.11
N ASP A 99 1.33 -8.16 4.31
CA ASP A 99 -0.01 -8.26 4.91
C ASP A 99 -0.85 -6.98 4.72
N CYS A 100 -0.29 -5.92 4.14
CA CYS A 100 -1.02 -4.71 3.75
C CYS A 100 -1.62 -4.90 2.36
N PHE A 101 -2.94 -5.05 2.29
CA PHE A 101 -3.66 -5.25 1.04
C PHE A 101 -4.35 -3.99 0.56
N ASP A 102 -4.73 -4.01 -0.72
CA ASP A 102 -5.42 -2.92 -1.41
C ASP A 102 -4.84 -1.52 -1.12
N PRO A 103 -3.51 -1.34 -1.28
CA PRO A 103 -2.85 -0.07 -0.96
C PRO A 103 -3.31 1.04 -1.89
N ASN A 104 -3.31 2.28 -1.40
CA ASN A 104 -3.54 3.46 -2.21
C ASN A 104 -2.21 4.20 -2.45
N PHE A 105 -1.72 4.11 -3.69
CA PHE A 105 -0.51 4.79 -4.12
C PHE A 105 -0.78 6.08 -4.92
N GLY A 106 -1.99 6.63 -4.80
CA GLY A 106 -2.24 8.04 -5.16
C GLY A 106 -1.27 8.96 -4.41
N LYS A 107 -0.84 10.06 -5.05
CA LYS A 107 0.20 10.94 -4.49
C LYS A 107 -0.23 11.59 -3.17
N GLU A 108 -1.52 11.81 -3.02
CA GLU A 108 -2.20 12.34 -1.84
C GLU A 108 -2.29 11.32 -0.70
N HIS A 109 -2.14 10.03 -0.97
CA HIS A 109 -2.23 8.94 0.00
C HIS A 109 -0.88 8.45 0.50
N VAL A 110 0.24 8.99 0.00
CA VAL A 110 1.59 8.60 0.42
C VAL A 110 2.42 9.82 0.76
N THR A 111 2.94 9.84 1.99
CA THR A 111 3.81 10.93 2.46
C THR A 111 5.17 10.40 2.90
N LEU A 112 6.24 11.06 2.46
CA LEU A 112 7.61 10.80 2.91
C LEU A 112 8.12 11.99 3.74
N LYS A 113 8.63 11.71 4.95
CA LYS A 113 9.29 12.70 5.82
C LYS A 113 10.64 12.17 6.28
N PHE A 114 11.68 13.00 6.27
CA PHE A 114 12.94 12.63 6.90
C PHE A 114 12.77 12.64 8.42
N GLY A 115 13.32 11.63 9.08
CA GLY A 115 13.47 11.60 10.53
C GLY A 115 14.72 12.34 10.99
N PRO A 116 14.97 12.37 12.32
CA PRO A 116 16.11 13.08 12.90
C PRO A 116 17.46 12.70 12.28
N ALA A 117 18.30 13.70 12.06
CA ALA A 117 19.65 13.57 11.51
C ALA A 117 19.72 12.75 10.20
N PHE A 118 18.64 12.70 9.41
CA PHE A 118 18.55 11.91 8.17
C PHE A 118 18.85 10.41 8.36
N ARG A 119 18.68 9.90 9.60
CA ARG A 119 18.91 8.49 9.92
C ARG A 119 17.75 7.57 9.56
N SER A 120 16.59 8.16 9.26
CA SER A 120 15.39 7.42 8.89
C SER A 120 14.50 8.23 7.95
N VAL A 121 13.57 7.53 7.31
CA VAL A 121 12.48 8.10 6.52
C VAL A 121 11.18 7.52 7.04
N ILE A 122 10.25 8.39 7.40
CA ILE A 122 8.88 8.04 7.75
C ILE A 122 8.07 8.00 6.46
N VAL A 123 7.41 6.87 6.20
CA VAL A 123 6.50 6.68 5.08
C VAL A 123 5.12 6.43 5.65
N LEU A 124 4.19 7.33 5.38
CA LEU A 124 2.76 7.13 5.66
C LEU A 124 2.09 6.70 4.36
N MET A 125 1.23 5.68 4.42
CA MET A 125 0.37 5.26 3.32
C MET A 125 -1.00 4.85 3.86
N SER A 126 -2.07 5.15 3.12
CA SER A 126 -3.39 4.62 3.42
C SER A 126 -3.85 3.59 2.39
N GLY A 127 -4.61 2.59 2.82
CA GLY A 127 -5.19 1.58 1.94
C GLY A 127 -6.62 1.24 2.36
N SER A 128 -7.36 0.59 1.46
CA SER A 128 -8.76 0.24 1.69
C SER A 128 -9.30 -0.71 0.63
N ASP A 129 -10.10 -1.69 1.06
CA ASP A 129 -10.87 -2.58 0.19
C ASP A 129 -12.18 -1.95 -0.33
N GLY A 130 -12.62 -0.84 0.25
CA GLY A 130 -13.87 -0.11 -0.02
C GLY A 130 -14.92 -0.19 1.10
N ALA A 131 -14.75 -1.09 2.07
CA ALA A 131 -15.61 -1.24 3.25
C ALA A 131 -14.87 -0.86 4.55
N GLY A 132 -13.58 -1.22 4.63
CA GLY A 132 -12.66 -0.83 5.70
C GLY A 132 -11.41 -0.13 5.16
N GLY A 133 -10.76 0.69 5.98
CA GLY A 133 -9.54 1.41 5.64
C GLY A 133 -8.44 1.17 6.67
N TYR A 134 -7.21 1.51 6.33
CA TYR A 134 -6.11 1.55 7.28
C TYR A 134 -5.12 2.64 6.91
N GLU A 135 -4.38 3.10 7.91
CA GLU A 135 -3.15 3.83 7.72
C GLU A 135 -1.98 3.00 8.22
N VAL A 136 -0.88 3.03 7.48
CA VAL A 136 0.36 2.38 7.87
C VAL A 136 1.49 3.41 7.88
N THR A 137 2.22 3.44 8.98
CA THR A 137 3.43 4.24 9.12
C THR A 137 4.64 3.32 9.20
N TRP A 138 5.53 3.42 8.22
CA TRP A 138 6.84 2.79 8.26
C TRP A 138 7.91 3.78 8.69
N THR A 139 8.73 3.40 9.69
CA THR A 139 9.99 4.08 9.96
C THR A 139 11.12 3.29 9.33
N LEU A 140 11.64 3.80 8.20
CA LEU A 140 12.67 3.15 7.42
C LEU A 140 14.05 3.68 7.85
N VAL A 141 14.79 2.88 8.62
CA VAL A 141 16.06 3.29 9.25
C VAL A 141 17.28 2.90 8.40
N LYS A 142 18.28 3.78 8.34
CA LYS A 142 19.56 3.58 7.63
C LYS A 142 20.30 2.30 8.06
N SER A 143 20.13 1.86 9.30
CA SER A 143 20.74 0.63 9.85
C SER A 143 20.00 -0.65 9.47
N GLY A 144 18.83 -0.57 8.83
CA GLY A 144 17.98 -1.72 8.51
C GLY A 144 17.01 -2.15 9.61
N GLN A 145 17.06 -1.53 10.80
CA GLN A 145 16.13 -1.80 11.90
C GLN A 145 14.80 -1.07 11.70
N HIS A 146 14.08 -1.47 10.66
CA HIS A 146 12.82 -0.89 10.25
C HIS A 146 11.69 -1.22 11.25
N ARG A 147 10.71 -0.31 11.36
CA ARG A 147 9.52 -0.48 12.19
C ARG A 147 8.27 -0.11 11.40
N ARG A 148 7.13 -0.64 11.82
CA ARG A 148 5.80 -0.33 11.31
C ARG A 148 4.82 -0.15 12.46
N SER A 149 3.91 0.80 12.32
CA SER A 149 2.63 0.85 13.05
C SER A 149 1.48 0.85 12.05
N ILE A 150 0.35 0.28 12.44
CA ILE A 150 -0.89 0.24 11.66
C ILE A 150 -1.99 0.85 12.53
N ASP A 151 -2.80 1.70 11.93
CA ASP A 151 -4.07 2.16 12.46
C ASP A 151 -5.18 1.61 11.56
N GLN A 152 -6.06 0.79 12.12
CA GLN A 152 -7.21 0.20 11.44
C GLN A 152 -8.42 0.40 12.36
N PRO A 153 -9.33 1.33 12.02
CA PRO A 153 -10.51 1.65 12.83
C PRO A 153 -11.56 0.54 12.82
#